data_AF-A0A0L9UJ30-F1
#
_entry.id   AF-A0A0L9UJ30-F1
#
_cell.length_a   1.000
_cell.length_b   1.000
_cell.length_c   1.000
_cell.angle_alpha   90.00
_cell.angle_beta   90.00
_cell.angle_gamma   90.00
#
_symmetry.space_group_name_H-M   'P 1'
#
loop_
_entity.id
_entity.type
_entity.pdbx_description
1 polymer ?
#
loop_
_entity_poly.entity_id
_entity_poly.type
_entity_poly.pdbx_seq_one_letter_code
_entity_poly.pdbx_strand_id
1 'polypeptide(L)'
;MAVSNFFPNLQISPHFLVPQPFSLGFSRTFPVATPLCRAFREWREYEEAVKRKDLAGALRFLKSLERERQEPLVEGVYPATELTRLRFLESERFGPQRDWEVLDTCLNADDMKLVANAYKFLKDRGFLPNFGKCRNIVLDGPRKVTPDVLSYSTGLEVTKLAPKKWGLSDGSNIVLAAFLGAVSFLISQGIDLRPNLAVVLGLAAADAIFLGGTCLAQISSYWPPFRRRILVHEAGHLVTAYLMGCPIRGVILDPIVAMQMGIQGQAGTQFWDEKLANNLAEGRLDGTTFDRYCMVLFAGIAAEALVYGEAEGGENDENLFRGICLLLDPPLSTAEMSNQARWSVLQSYNLLKWHRAAHRAAIKALESGGSMSVIIRSIEETLYCKK
;
A
#
# COMPACT_ATOMS: atom_id res chain seq x y z
N MET A 1 -65.09 21.09 13.20
CA MET A 1 -65.55 20.00 14.09
C MET A 1 -64.44 19.83 15.12
N ALA A 2 -64.50 20.38 16.35
CA ALA A 2 -65.49 20.20 17.44
C ALA A 2 -65.24 18.88 18.21
N VAL A 3 -64.98 18.84 19.54
CA VAL A 3 -64.65 19.89 20.56
C VAL A 3 -63.38 19.39 21.33
N SER A 4 -63.04 19.43 22.64
CA SER A 4 -63.38 20.07 23.96
C SER A 4 -62.33 19.56 24.99
N ASN A 5 -61.93 20.17 26.11
CA ASN A 5 -62.01 21.52 26.74
C ASN A 5 -60.78 21.62 27.69
N PHE A 6 -60.05 22.74 27.81
CA PHE A 6 -60.24 23.89 28.73
C PHE A 6 -60.11 23.63 30.26
N PHE A 7 -59.31 24.48 30.92
CA PHE A 7 -58.91 24.45 32.35
C PHE A 7 -59.99 25.00 33.31
N PRO A 8 -59.74 24.97 34.65
CA PRO A 8 -59.30 26.20 35.31
C PRO A 8 -58.19 26.06 36.39
N ASN A 9 -57.59 27.19 36.78
CA ASN A 9 -56.65 27.35 37.91
C ASN A 9 -57.36 27.52 39.26
N LEU A 10 -56.65 27.30 40.38
CA LEU A 10 -56.45 28.34 41.43
C LEU A 10 -55.37 27.97 42.46
N GLN A 11 -54.94 28.98 43.22
CA GLN A 11 -53.81 28.93 44.18
C GLN A 11 -54.25 28.51 45.59
N ILE A 12 -53.29 28.11 46.44
CA ILE A 12 -53.19 28.49 47.87
C ILE A 12 -51.76 28.18 48.38
N SER A 13 -51.23 29.03 49.26
CA SER A 13 -50.00 28.80 50.03
C SER A 13 -50.19 29.26 51.47
N PRO A 14 -49.66 28.53 52.47
CA PRO A 14 -49.27 29.13 53.74
C PRO A 14 -47.81 28.81 54.13
N HIS A 15 -47.19 29.70 54.91
CA HIS A 15 -45.85 29.53 55.48
C HIS A 15 -45.91 28.69 56.77
N PHE A 16 -44.84 27.96 57.13
CA PHE A 16 -44.43 27.80 58.55
C PHE A 16 -42.96 27.34 58.73
N LEU A 17 -42.21 28.14 59.50
CA LEU A 17 -40.98 27.96 60.31
C LEU A 17 -39.85 26.93 59.99
N VAL A 18 -38.66 27.27 60.51
CA VAL A 18 -37.32 26.68 60.27
C VAL A 18 -36.82 25.96 61.54
N PRO A 19 -36.10 24.81 61.42
CA PRO A 19 -34.68 24.78 61.82
C PRO A 19 -33.76 24.01 60.85
N GLN A 20 -32.49 24.45 60.73
CA GLN A 20 -31.42 23.68 60.08
C GLN A 20 -30.79 22.65 61.03
N PRO A 21 -30.28 21.52 60.49
CA PRO A 21 -29.10 20.85 61.00
C PRO A 21 -27.90 21.01 60.05
N PHE A 22 -26.70 21.24 60.60
CA PHE A 22 -25.44 21.19 59.85
C PHE A 22 -25.13 19.76 59.38
N SER A 23 -24.42 19.61 58.26
CA SER A 23 -23.79 18.36 57.84
C SER A 23 -22.58 18.65 56.95
N LEU A 24 -21.42 18.03 57.23
CA LEU A 24 -20.17 18.35 56.54
C LEU A 24 -20.14 17.78 55.12
N GLY A 25 -20.06 18.67 54.13
CA GLY A 25 -19.84 18.32 52.73
C GLY A 25 -18.40 17.87 52.48
N PHE A 26 -18.14 16.56 52.60
CA PHE A 26 -16.84 15.96 52.27
C PHE A 26 -16.67 15.85 50.74
N SER A 27 -16.38 16.99 50.09
CA SER A 27 -16.08 17.02 48.65
C SER A 27 -14.86 16.17 48.33
N ARG A 28 -15.08 14.98 47.76
CA ARG A 28 -14.03 14.18 47.11
C ARG A 28 -13.58 14.89 45.83
N THR A 29 -12.64 15.80 45.95
CA THR A 29 -11.85 16.28 44.82
C THR A 29 -11.01 15.12 44.30
N PHE A 30 -11.42 14.54 43.18
CA PHE A 30 -10.54 13.65 42.42
C PHE A 30 -9.30 14.46 42.01
N PRO A 31 -8.08 13.96 42.24
CA PRO A 31 -6.88 14.67 41.80
C PRO A 31 -6.89 14.76 40.27
N VAL A 32 -6.84 15.98 39.74
CA VAL A 32 -6.73 16.22 38.30
C VAL A 32 -5.44 15.56 37.82
N ALA A 33 -5.55 14.63 36.87
CA ALA A 33 -4.40 13.92 36.33
C ALA A 33 -3.41 14.94 35.72
N THR A 34 -2.13 14.81 36.08
CA THR A 34 -1.07 15.65 35.50
C THR A 34 -1.02 15.48 33.97
N PRO A 35 -0.64 16.51 33.19
CA PRO A 35 -0.70 16.47 31.73
C PRO A 35 0.02 15.24 31.14
N LEU A 36 1.20 14.92 31.68
CA LEU A 36 1.99 13.74 31.28
C LEU A 36 1.21 12.41 31.43
N CYS A 37 0.46 12.24 32.53
CA CYS A 37 -0.36 11.04 32.76
C CYS A 37 -1.58 10.98 31.82
N ARG A 38 -2.06 12.13 31.36
CA ARG A 38 -3.10 12.24 30.34
C ARG A 38 -2.54 11.80 28.98
N ALA A 39 -1.41 12.37 28.57
CA ALA A 39 -0.68 12.00 27.36
C ALA A 39 -0.31 10.51 27.32
N PHE A 40 0.10 9.91 28.44
CA PHE A 40 0.36 8.45 28.54
C PHE A 40 -0.89 7.58 28.32
N ARG A 41 -2.10 8.09 28.57
CA ARG A 41 -3.36 7.38 28.26
C ARG A 41 -3.77 7.62 26.81
N GLU A 42 -3.68 8.86 26.36
CA GLU A 42 -3.96 9.29 24.99
C GLU A 42 -3.05 8.57 23.97
N TRP A 43 -1.74 8.48 24.20
CA TRP A 43 -0.83 7.67 23.38
C TRP A 43 -1.09 6.15 23.45
N ARG A 44 -1.69 5.65 24.54
CA ARG A 44 -2.15 4.26 24.62
C ARG A 44 -3.40 4.03 23.76
N GLU A 45 -4.31 5.01 23.71
CA GLU A 45 -5.48 4.98 22.82
C GLU A 45 -5.03 4.97 21.34
N TYR A 46 -3.93 5.67 21.00
CA TYR A 46 -3.26 5.55 19.69
C TYR A 46 -2.63 4.16 19.44
N GLU A 47 -1.81 3.66 20.36
CA GLU A 47 -1.21 2.32 20.24
C GLU A 47 -2.27 1.22 20.08
N GLU A 48 -3.41 1.34 20.78
CA GLU A 48 -4.54 0.43 20.63
C GLU A 48 -5.22 0.57 19.26
N ALA A 49 -5.37 1.79 18.73
CA ALA A 49 -5.86 1.99 17.36
C ALA A 49 -4.92 1.38 16.32
N VAL A 50 -3.59 1.52 16.48
CA VAL A 50 -2.58 0.92 15.59
C VAL A 50 -2.63 -0.61 15.66
N LYS A 51 -2.64 -1.21 16.86
CA LYS A 51 -2.78 -2.68 17.04
C LYS A 51 -4.07 -3.23 16.44
N ARG A 52 -5.18 -2.50 16.57
CA ARG A 52 -6.49 -2.83 15.99
C ARG A 52 -6.61 -2.46 14.50
N LYS A 53 -5.57 -1.82 13.94
CA LYS A 53 -5.49 -1.37 12.55
C LYS A 53 -6.58 -0.34 12.17
N ASP A 54 -7.13 0.39 13.14
CA ASP A 54 -8.09 1.47 12.91
C ASP A 54 -7.38 2.75 12.42
N LEU A 55 -7.20 2.85 11.10
CA LEU A 55 -6.65 4.04 10.44
C LEU A 55 -7.47 5.30 10.76
N ALA A 56 -8.80 5.19 10.88
CA ALA A 56 -9.65 6.34 11.18
C ALA A 56 -9.43 6.82 12.63
N GLY A 57 -9.25 5.90 13.58
CA GLY A 57 -8.89 6.18 14.97
C GLY A 57 -7.52 6.83 15.09
N ALA A 58 -6.51 6.23 14.47
CA ALA A 58 -5.15 6.77 14.43
C ALA A 58 -5.11 8.19 13.82
N LEU A 59 -5.80 8.43 12.70
CA LEU A 59 -5.88 9.77 12.09
C LEU A 59 -6.71 10.77 12.90
N ARG A 60 -7.80 10.36 13.57
CA ARG A 60 -8.56 11.22 14.48
C ARG A 60 -7.67 11.72 15.63
N PHE A 61 -6.94 10.79 16.25
CA PHE A 61 -6.03 11.08 17.36
C PHE A 61 -4.88 12.02 16.98
N LEU A 62 -4.19 11.72 15.87
CA LEU A 62 -3.07 12.52 15.40
C LEU A 62 -3.50 13.96 15.02
N LYS A 63 -4.76 14.14 14.59
CA LYS A 63 -5.37 15.46 14.33
C LYS A 63 -5.88 16.17 15.59
N SER A 64 -6.35 15.47 16.63
CA SER A 64 -6.72 16.14 17.89
C SER A 64 -5.49 16.70 18.62
N LEU A 65 -4.38 15.95 18.64
CA LEU A 65 -3.09 16.46 19.12
C LEU A 65 -2.63 17.71 18.38
N GLU A 66 -2.89 17.80 17.08
CA GLU A 66 -2.55 18.99 16.29
C GLU A 66 -3.41 20.20 16.66
N ARG A 67 -4.72 20.02 16.84
CA ARG A 67 -5.62 21.11 17.28
C ARG A 67 -5.22 21.64 18.65
N GLU A 68 -4.93 20.76 19.60
CA GLU A 68 -4.47 21.14 20.95
C GLU A 68 -3.09 21.83 20.93
N ARG A 69 -2.26 21.58 19.91
CA ARG A 69 -0.98 22.29 19.69
C ARG A 69 -1.17 23.67 19.06
N GLN A 70 -2.27 23.89 18.33
CA GLN A 70 -2.61 25.14 17.64
C GLN A 70 -3.52 26.08 18.45
N GLU A 71 -4.28 25.57 19.43
CA GLU A 71 -5.10 26.40 20.32
C GLU A 71 -4.23 27.40 21.12
N PRO A 72 -4.55 28.70 21.11
CA PRO A 72 -3.76 29.71 21.83
C PRO A 72 -3.89 29.51 23.34
N LEU A 73 -2.77 29.67 24.05
CA LEU A 73 -2.72 29.53 25.51
C LEU A 73 -3.54 30.62 26.19
N VAL A 74 -4.73 30.26 26.68
CA VAL A 74 -5.48 31.08 27.64
C VAL A 74 -4.68 31.10 28.95
N GLU A 75 -4.22 32.27 29.36
CA GLU A 75 -3.52 32.46 30.62
C GLU A 75 -4.43 32.08 31.80
N GLY A 76 -3.94 31.26 32.74
CA GLY A 76 -4.68 31.02 33.98
C GLY A 76 -4.33 29.78 34.82
N VAL A 77 -3.75 28.71 34.25
CA VAL A 77 -3.67 27.41 34.97
C VAL A 77 -2.25 26.84 35.17
N TYR A 78 -1.29 27.14 34.27
CA TYR A 78 0.11 26.69 34.41
C TYR A 78 1.07 27.77 33.92
N PRO A 79 2.29 27.91 34.50
CA PRO A 79 3.32 28.76 33.94
C PRO A 79 3.71 28.24 32.55
N ALA A 80 3.67 29.11 31.53
CA ALA A 80 3.85 28.73 30.13
C ALA A 80 5.17 28.00 29.87
N THR A 81 6.23 28.31 30.64
CA THR A 81 7.54 27.65 30.63
C THR A 81 7.47 26.16 30.94
N GLU A 82 6.58 25.74 31.84
CA GLU A 82 6.49 24.36 32.32
C GLU A 82 5.59 23.51 31.42
N LEU A 83 4.48 24.07 30.93
CA LEU A 83 3.68 23.42 29.88
C LEU A 83 4.48 23.29 28.57
N THR A 84 5.28 24.29 28.22
CA THR A 84 6.18 24.21 27.06
C THR A 84 7.26 23.15 27.27
N ARG A 85 7.86 23.06 28.47
CA ARG A 85 8.78 21.96 28.81
C ARG A 85 8.12 20.59 28.72
N LEU A 86 6.89 20.41 29.21
CA LEU A 86 6.15 19.15 29.11
C LEU A 86 5.88 18.78 27.64
N ARG A 87 5.39 19.71 26.81
CA ARG A 87 5.20 19.52 25.37
C ARG A 87 6.51 19.21 24.64
N PHE A 88 7.63 19.76 25.07
CA PHE A 88 8.95 19.47 24.52
C PHE A 88 9.43 18.06 24.92
N LEU A 89 9.31 17.72 26.21
CA LEU A 89 9.67 16.41 26.75
C LEU A 89 8.81 15.28 26.17
N GLU A 90 7.53 15.55 25.90
CA GLU A 90 6.64 14.65 25.16
C GLU A 90 7.08 14.50 23.70
N SER A 91 7.45 15.60 23.03
CA SER A 91 7.96 15.59 21.65
C SER A 91 9.34 14.94 21.50
N GLU A 92 10.14 14.88 22.56
CA GLU A 92 11.42 14.14 22.61
C GLU A 92 11.20 12.65 22.97
N ARG A 93 10.31 12.36 23.92
CA ARG A 93 10.14 11.00 24.51
C ARG A 93 9.11 10.12 23.77
N PHE A 94 8.09 10.70 23.15
CA PHE A 94 7.15 10.01 22.25
C PHE A 94 7.39 10.40 20.78
N GLY A 95 8.62 10.82 20.46
CA GLY A 95 8.95 11.61 19.29
C GLY A 95 8.82 10.93 17.90
N PRO A 96 9.49 11.47 16.87
CA PRO A 96 9.12 11.39 15.44
C PRO A 96 9.08 10.01 14.76
N GLN A 97 9.21 8.91 15.51
CA GLN A 97 9.05 7.55 15.03
C GLN A 97 7.58 7.11 15.02
N ARG A 98 6.80 7.51 16.04
CA ARG A 98 5.41 7.05 16.23
C ARG A 98 4.45 7.51 15.14
N ASP A 99 4.61 8.72 14.63
CA ASP A 99 3.73 9.25 13.58
C ASP A 99 3.71 8.34 12.33
N TRP A 100 4.80 7.64 12.01
CA TRP A 100 4.89 6.74 10.85
C TRP A 100 4.05 5.46 11.02
N GLU A 101 3.77 5.03 12.26
CA GLU A 101 3.02 3.80 12.58
C GLU A 101 1.58 3.86 12.02
N VAL A 102 1.06 5.06 11.70
CA VAL A 102 -0.21 5.21 11.00
C VAL A 102 -0.22 4.49 9.65
N LEU A 103 0.93 4.38 8.97
CA LEU A 103 1.06 3.65 7.70
C LEU A 103 0.82 2.14 7.85
N ASP A 104 1.04 1.59 9.04
CA ASP A 104 0.86 0.15 9.31
C ASP A 104 -0.62 -0.23 9.46
N THR A 105 -1.47 0.76 9.74
CA THR A 105 -2.93 0.60 9.73
C THR A 105 -3.50 0.57 8.30
N CYS A 106 -2.86 1.26 7.35
CA CYS A 106 -3.36 1.45 5.98
C CYS A 106 -3.72 0.15 5.24
N LEU A 107 -2.98 -0.95 5.47
CA LEU A 107 -3.22 -2.25 4.80
C LEU A 107 -4.68 -2.72 4.94
N ASN A 108 -5.33 -2.36 6.05
CA ASN A 108 -6.63 -2.87 6.48
C ASN A 108 -7.73 -1.80 6.35
N ALA A 109 -7.42 -0.65 5.74
CA ALA A 109 -8.38 0.42 5.51
C ALA A 109 -9.10 0.23 4.17
N ASP A 110 -10.43 0.16 4.20
CA ASP A 110 -11.25 -0.04 3.00
C ASP A 110 -11.43 1.25 2.17
N ASP A 111 -11.37 2.42 2.82
CA ASP A 111 -11.40 3.71 2.15
C ASP A 111 -9.99 4.20 1.79
N MET A 112 -9.64 4.12 0.50
CA MET A 112 -8.37 4.62 -0.04
C MET A 112 -8.21 6.14 0.13
N LYS A 113 -9.28 6.91 0.38
CA LYS A 113 -9.19 8.32 0.74
C LYS A 113 -8.66 8.52 2.17
N LEU A 114 -8.90 7.59 3.10
CA LEU A 114 -8.23 7.62 4.41
C LEU A 114 -6.73 7.35 4.26
N VAL A 115 -6.33 6.40 3.39
CA VAL A 115 -4.93 6.15 3.06
C VAL A 115 -4.29 7.42 2.46
N ALA A 116 -4.94 8.06 1.49
CA ALA A 116 -4.47 9.32 0.92
C ALA A 116 -4.34 10.45 1.96
N ASN A 117 -5.28 10.54 2.91
CA ASN A 117 -5.20 11.48 4.04
C ASN A 117 -4.02 11.20 4.97
N ALA A 118 -3.61 9.94 5.17
CA ALA A 118 -2.45 9.58 5.98
C ALA A 118 -1.13 10.02 5.33
N TYR A 119 -0.94 9.72 4.04
CA TYR A 119 0.24 10.19 3.29
C TYR A 119 0.30 11.71 3.21
N LYS A 120 -0.85 12.39 3.04
CA LYS A 120 -0.92 13.85 3.11
C LYS A 120 -0.50 14.36 4.49
N PHE A 121 -1.08 13.83 5.57
CA PHE A 121 -0.78 14.26 6.94
C PHE A 121 0.71 14.14 7.29
N LEU A 122 1.34 13.01 6.93
CA LEU A 122 2.78 12.82 7.17
C LEU A 122 3.65 13.71 6.28
N LYS A 123 3.21 14.02 5.06
CA LYS A 123 3.90 14.98 4.19
C LYS A 123 3.79 16.42 4.71
N ASP A 124 2.61 16.81 5.18
CA ASP A 124 2.35 18.14 5.75
C ASP A 124 3.14 18.35 7.07
N ARG A 125 3.38 17.29 7.84
CA ARG A 125 4.32 17.27 8.99
C ARG A 125 5.81 17.16 8.60
N GLY A 126 6.14 17.02 7.32
CA GLY A 126 7.53 16.96 6.83
C GLY A 126 8.23 15.60 6.95
N PHE A 127 7.52 14.52 7.30
CA PHE A 127 8.09 13.17 7.38
C PHE A 127 8.33 12.52 6.02
N LEU A 128 7.53 12.89 5.02
CA LEU A 128 7.59 12.31 3.66
C LEU A 128 8.07 13.35 2.61
N PRO A 129 9.27 13.95 2.75
CA PRO A 129 9.74 15.03 1.87
C PRO A 129 10.03 14.57 0.44
N ASN A 130 10.29 13.27 0.21
CA ASN A 130 10.48 12.71 -1.13
C ASN A 130 9.20 12.07 -1.70
N PHE A 131 8.10 11.96 -0.95
CA PHE A 131 6.83 11.43 -1.48
C PHE A 131 6.26 12.34 -2.58
N GLY A 132 6.07 11.79 -3.78
CA GLY A 132 5.65 12.55 -4.96
C GLY A 132 6.70 13.49 -5.53
N LYS A 133 7.98 13.36 -5.15
CA LYS A 133 9.09 14.17 -5.69
C LYS A 133 9.26 14.02 -7.20
N CYS A 134 8.92 12.86 -7.75
CA CYS A 134 9.00 12.57 -9.18
C CYS A 134 7.65 12.74 -9.90
N ARG A 135 6.56 13.09 -9.18
CA ARG A 135 5.20 13.21 -9.72
C ARG A 135 5.11 14.12 -10.96
N ASN A 136 5.87 15.21 -10.96
CA ASN A 136 5.87 16.21 -12.03
C ASN A 136 7.15 16.16 -12.89
N ILE A 137 7.99 15.13 -12.75
CA ILE A 137 9.14 14.98 -13.63
C ILE A 137 8.64 14.55 -15.00
N VAL A 138 8.76 15.46 -15.97
CA VAL A 138 8.78 15.10 -17.39
C VAL A 138 10.04 14.25 -17.56
N LEU A 139 9.87 12.93 -17.68
CA LEU A 139 11.00 12.04 -17.91
C LEU A 139 11.44 12.19 -19.37
N ASP A 140 12.58 12.86 -19.55
CA ASP A 140 13.15 13.18 -20.86
C ASP A 140 13.39 11.92 -21.69
N GLY A 141 12.71 11.85 -22.84
CA GLY A 141 12.83 10.73 -23.76
C GLY A 141 11.76 10.74 -24.84
N PRO A 142 11.95 9.96 -25.92
CA PRO A 142 10.97 9.86 -26.99
C PRO A 142 9.69 9.17 -26.50
N ARG A 143 8.53 9.82 -26.69
CA ARG A 143 7.23 9.23 -26.37
C ARG A 143 6.85 8.02 -27.24
N LYS A 144 7.41 7.95 -28.44
CA LYS A 144 7.37 6.74 -29.28
C LYS A 144 8.61 5.91 -29.00
N VAL A 145 8.49 4.89 -28.15
CA VAL A 145 9.59 3.96 -27.84
C VAL A 145 9.50 2.78 -28.80
N THR A 146 10.46 2.69 -29.72
CA THR A 146 10.66 1.50 -30.56
C THR A 146 11.43 0.42 -29.78
N PRO A 147 11.43 -0.84 -30.24
CA PRO A 147 12.27 -1.89 -29.67
C PRO A 147 13.76 -1.53 -29.57
N ASP A 148 14.26 -0.78 -30.55
CA ASP A 148 15.67 -0.36 -30.68
C ASP A 148 16.03 0.68 -29.60
N VAL A 149 15.16 1.68 -29.39
CA VAL A 149 15.32 2.70 -28.34
C VAL A 149 15.33 2.05 -26.95
N LEU A 150 14.43 1.09 -26.73
CA LEU A 150 14.34 0.35 -25.48
C LEU A 150 15.62 -0.46 -25.22
N SER A 151 16.10 -1.19 -26.22
CA SER A 151 17.33 -1.99 -26.11
C SER A 151 18.56 -1.12 -25.89
N TYR A 152 18.71 -0.04 -26.66
CA TYR A 152 19.82 0.90 -26.54
C TYR A 152 19.89 1.58 -25.16
N SER A 153 18.74 1.94 -24.59
CA SER A 153 18.67 2.67 -23.31
C SER A 153 18.79 1.77 -22.07
N THR A 154 18.32 0.52 -22.16
CA THR A 154 18.37 -0.45 -21.06
C THR A 154 19.66 -1.27 -21.05
N GLY A 155 20.23 -1.56 -22.22
CA GLY A 155 21.30 -2.54 -22.42
C GLY A 155 20.80 -3.99 -22.53
N LEU A 156 19.48 -4.21 -22.66
CA LEU A 156 18.83 -5.52 -22.65
C LEU A 156 17.99 -5.74 -23.91
N GLU A 157 17.82 -7.00 -24.31
CA GLU A 157 16.91 -7.34 -25.41
C GLU A 157 15.45 -7.15 -24.99
N VAL A 158 14.59 -6.70 -25.89
CA VAL A 158 13.16 -6.42 -25.59
C VAL A 158 12.41 -7.66 -25.10
N THR A 159 12.80 -8.86 -25.53
CA THR A 159 12.28 -10.14 -25.03
C THR A 159 12.51 -10.35 -23.54
N LYS A 160 13.60 -9.79 -22.99
CA LYS A 160 13.93 -9.81 -21.55
C LYS A 160 13.22 -8.72 -20.73
N LEU A 161 12.43 -7.88 -21.39
CA LEU A 161 11.62 -6.81 -20.79
C LEU A 161 10.11 -7.12 -20.87
N ALA A 162 9.75 -8.36 -21.22
CA ALA A 162 8.39 -8.91 -21.17
C ALA A 162 8.34 -10.07 -20.15
N PRO A 163 7.18 -10.34 -19.52
CA PRO A 163 7.02 -11.49 -18.61
C PRO A 163 7.16 -12.82 -19.38
N LYS A 164 7.74 -13.84 -18.74
CA LYS A 164 7.91 -15.17 -19.34
C LYS A 164 6.62 -15.97 -19.19
N LYS A 165 5.89 -16.14 -20.29
CA LYS A 165 4.63 -16.91 -20.31
C LYS A 165 4.93 -18.40 -20.18
N TRP A 166 4.52 -18.97 -19.05
CA TRP A 166 4.87 -20.34 -18.64
C TRP A 166 4.43 -21.36 -19.71
N GLY A 167 5.33 -22.28 -20.06
CA GLY A 167 5.13 -23.29 -21.10
C GLY A 167 5.57 -22.88 -22.52
N LEU A 168 5.76 -21.59 -22.81
CA LEU A 168 6.11 -21.08 -24.16
C LEU A 168 7.57 -20.63 -24.32
N SER A 169 8.45 -20.97 -23.37
CA SER A 169 9.89 -20.68 -23.46
C SER A 169 10.61 -21.58 -24.48
N ASP A 170 11.61 -21.04 -25.18
CA ASP A 170 12.47 -21.84 -26.06
C ASP A 170 13.04 -23.07 -25.31
N GLY A 171 12.87 -24.25 -25.92
CA GLY A 171 13.23 -25.53 -25.33
C GLY A 171 12.12 -26.25 -24.53
N SER A 172 10.97 -25.62 -24.25
CA SER A 172 9.87 -26.29 -23.51
C SER A 172 9.39 -27.57 -24.21
N ASN A 173 9.32 -27.55 -25.54
CA ASN A 173 8.98 -28.70 -26.38
C ASN A 173 9.97 -29.89 -26.19
N ILE A 174 11.26 -29.60 -25.97
CA ILE A 174 12.29 -30.63 -25.77
C ILE A 174 12.15 -31.23 -24.36
N VAL A 175 11.93 -30.40 -23.35
CA VAL A 175 11.68 -30.84 -21.97
C VAL A 175 10.40 -31.68 -21.89
N LEU A 176 9.33 -31.26 -22.58
CA LEU A 176 8.08 -32.01 -22.68
C LEU A 176 8.26 -33.36 -23.39
N ALA A 177 8.98 -33.40 -24.52
CA ALA A 177 9.28 -34.64 -25.23
C ALA A 177 10.13 -35.61 -24.38
N ALA A 178 11.13 -35.10 -23.66
CA ALA A 178 11.96 -35.87 -22.74
C ALA A 178 11.15 -36.41 -21.54
N PHE A 179 10.26 -35.58 -20.97
CA PHE A 179 9.36 -36.00 -19.89
C PHE A 179 8.38 -37.10 -20.34
N LEU A 180 7.71 -36.92 -21.48
CA LEU A 180 6.82 -37.92 -22.05
C LEU A 180 7.56 -39.23 -22.41
N GLY A 181 8.78 -39.13 -22.92
CA GLY A 181 9.66 -40.28 -23.16
C GLY A 181 10.04 -41.02 -21.88
N ALA A 182 10.41 -40.29 -20.82
CA ALA A 182 10.73 -40.87 -19.51
C ALA A 182 9.52 -41.53 -18.84
N VAL A 183 8.34 -40.90 -18.89
CA VAL A 183 7.08 -41.49 -18.40
C VAL A 183 6.72 -42.75 -19.20
N SER A 184 6.88 -42.73 -20.52
CA SER A 184 6.67 -43.90 -21.39
C SER A 184 7.63 -45.05 -21.05
N PHE A 185 8.90 -44.75 -20.80
CA PHE A 185 9.90 -45.74 -20.36
C PHE A 185 9.57 -46.33 -18.98
N LEU A 186 9.21 -45.51 -17.99
CA LEU A 186 8.86 -46.00 -16.65
C LEU A 186 7.60 -46.88 -16.67
N ILE A 187 6.62 -46.53 -17.52
CA ILE A 187 5.44 -47.37 -17.79
C ILE A 187 5.83 -48.68 -18.48
N SER A 188 6.82 -48.70 -19.39
CA SER A 188 7.29 -49.95 -20.03
C SER A 188 8.12 -50.83 -19.09
N GLN A 189 8.73 -50.26 -18.05
CA GLN A 189 9.31 -51.00 -16.92
C GLN A 189 8.26 -51.48 -15.89
N GLY A 190 6.96 -51.31 -16.16
CA GLY A 190 5.86 -51.77 -15.31
C GLY A 190 5.50 -50.84 -14.13
N ILE A 191 6.07 -49.63 -14.06
CA ILE A 191 5.75 -48.65 -13.03
C ILE A 191 4.54 -47.82 -13.49
N ASP A 192 3.34 -48.14 -12.98
CA ASP A 192 2.14 -47.42 -13.38
C ASP A 192 2.02 -46.03 -12.73
N LEU A 193 2.60 -45.04 -13.41
CA LEU A 193 2.52 -43.63 -13.06
C LEU A 193 1.20 -42.97 -13.49
N ARG A 194 0.35 -43.65 -14.28
CA ARG A 194 -0.86 -43.07 -14.89
C ARG A 194 -1.85 -42.52 -13.86
N PRO A 195 -2.26 -43.24 -12.78
CA PRO A 195 -3.20 -42.68 -11.81
C PRO A 195 -2.62 -41.47 -11.06
N ASN A 196 -1.36 -41.52 -10.66
CA ASN A 196 -0.69 -40.42 -9.96
C ASN A 196 -0.56 -39.17 -10.85
N LEU A 197 -0.17 -39.36 -12.12
CA LEU A 197 -0.08 -38.27 -13.09
C LEU A 197 -1.46 -37.68 -13.41
N ALA A 198 -2.51 -38.52 -13.54
CA ALA A 198 -3.87 -38.05 -13.74
C ALA A 198 -4.41 -37.25 -12.54
N VAL A 199 -4.09 -37.66 -11.30
CA VAL A 199 -4.44 -36.89 -10.09
C VAL A 199 -3.68 -35.56 -10.04
N VAL A 200 -2.37 -35.55 -10.30
CA VAL A 200 -1.57 -34.31 -10.30
C VAL A 200 -2.04 -33.34 -11.38
N LEU A 201 -2.29 -33.80 -12.61
CA LEU A 201 -2.81 -32.97 -13.69
C LEU A 201 -4.25 -32.52 -13.43
N GLY A 202 -5.09 -33.36 -12.84
CA GLY A 202 -6.46 -33.02 -12.45
C GLY A 202 -6.50 -31.94 -11.36
N LEU A 203 -5.63 -32.04 -10.35
CA LEU A 203 -5.48 -31.01 -9.31
C LEU A 203 -4.90 -29.71 -9.88
N ALA A 204 -3.90 -29.77 -10.77
CA ALA A 204 -3.34 -28.60 -11.44
C ALA A 204 -4.36 -27.89 -12.35
N ALA A 205 -5.19 -28.65 -13.06
CA ALA A 205 -6.28 -28.11 -13.86
C ALA A 205 -7.39 -27.50 -13.00
N ALA A 206 -7.75 -28.14 -11.88
CA ALA A 206 -8.72 -27.60 -10.93
C ALA A 206 -8.21 -26.30 -10.28
N ASP A 207 -6.95 -26.24 -9.87
CA ASP A 207 -6.29 -25.03 -9.37
C ASP A 207 -6.32 -23.91 -10.42
N ALA A 208 -5.91 -24.19 -11.67
CA ALA A 208 -5.95 -23.22 -12.76
C ALA A 208 -7.36 -22.70 -13.07
N ILE A 209 -8.39 -23.56 -13.06
CA ILE A 209 -9.77 -23.23 -13.46
C ILE A 209 -10.55 -22.54 -12.32
N PHE A 210 -10.47 -23.07 -11.10
CA PHE A 210 -11.29 -22.60 -9.97
C PHE A 210 -10.57 -21.59 -9.07
N LEU A 211 -9.24 -21.64 -9.01
CA LEU A 211 -8.43 -20.85 -8.06
C LEU A 211 -7.37 -19.98 -8.78
N GLY A 212 -7.40 -19.89 -10.11
CA GLY A 212 -6.45 -19.11 -10.91
C GLY A 212 -4.99 -19.58 -10.85
N GLY A 213 -4.74 -20.84 -10.44
CA GLY A 213 -3.40 -21.39 -10.23
C GLY A 213 -2.76 -21.02 -8.89
N THR A 214 -3.53 -20.51 -7.93
CA THR A 214 -2.99 -19.98 -6.67
C THR A 214 -2.36 -21.05 -5.76
N CYS A 215 -2.78 -22.32 -5.80
CA CYS A 215 -2.13 -23.37 -5.00
C CYS A 215 -0.74 -23.76 -5.54
N LEU A 216 -0.57 -23.88 -6.85
CA LEU A 216 0.76 -24.06 -7.47
C LEU A 216 1.63 -22.80 -7.29
N ALA A 217 1.01 -21.62 -7.32
CA ALA A 217 1.66 -20.35 -7.03
C ALA A 217 2.13 -20.25 -5.56
N GLN A 218 1.35 -20.77 -4.61
CA GLN A 218 1.75 -20.91 -3.20
C GLN A 218 2.99 -21.81 -3.07
N ILE A 219 2.94 -23.04 -3.60
CA ILE A 219 4.04 -24.01 -3.50
C ILE A 219 5.34 -23.46 -4.10
N SER A 220 5.26 -22.76 -5.24
CA SER A 220 6.43 -22.12 -5.87
C SER A 220 6.93 -20.89 -5.13
N SER A 221 6.07 -20.10 -4.48
CA SER A 221 6.47 -18.90 -3.72
C SER A 221 7.42 -19.20 -2.55
N TYR A 222 7.39 -20.41 -1.98
CA TYR A 222 8.30 -20.82 -0.91
C TYR A 222 9.72 -21.15 -1.37
N TRP A 223 9.98 -21.30 -2.67
CA TRP A 223 11.33 -21.52 -3.19
C TRP A 223 12.16 -20.22 -3.07
N PRO A 224 13.33 -20.23 -2.40
CA PRO A 224 14.11 -19.00 -2.14
C PRO A 224 14.45 -18.14 -3.36
N PRO A 225 14.76 -18.71 -4.56
CA PRO A 225 14.97 -17.90 -5.76
C PRO A 225 13.72 -17.11 -6.17
N PHE A 226 12.56 -17.76 -6.23
CA PHE A 226 11.28 -17.13 -6.57
C PHE A 226 10.86 -16.08 -5.53
N ARG A 227 10.95 -16.41 -4.23
CA ARG A 227 10.66 -15.45 -3.15
C ARG A 227 11.47 -14.16 -3.28
N ARG A 228 12.77 -14.27 -3.55
CA ARG A 228 13.64 -13.09 -3.73
C ARG A 228 13.27 -12.29 -4.98
N ARG A 229 12.80 -12.98 -6.03
CA ARG A 229 12.34 -12.37 -7.28
C ARG A 229 11.07 -11.54 -7.08
N ILE A 230 10.09 -12.10 -6.35
CA ILE A 230 8.87 -11.39 -5.91
C ILE A 230 9.22 -10.14 -5.09
N LEU A 231 10.15 -10.25 -4.13
CA LEU A 231 10.59 -9.11 -3.30
C LEU A 231 11.22 -7.98 -4.13
N VAL A 232 11.91 -8.30 -5.23
CA VAL A 232 12.45 -7.31 -6.19
C VAL A 232 11.33 -6.64 -6.99
N HIS A 233 10.34 -7.42 -7.44
CA HIS A 233 9.17 -6.98 -8.19
C HIS A 233 8.34 -5.97 -7.39
N GLU A 234 7.92 -6.36 -6.17
CA GLU A 234 7.09 -5.52 -5.29
C GLU A 234 7.82 -4.25 -4.83
N ALA A 235 9.13 -4.33 -4.54
CA ALA A 235 9.94 -3.14 -4.28
C ALA A 235 9.98 -2.16 -5.47
N GLY A 236 9.82 -2.67 -6.71
CA GLY A 236 9.69 -1.87 -7.93
C GLY A 236 8.44 -1.01 -7.94
N HIS A 237 7.27 -1.63 -7.81
CA HIS A 237 5.99 -0.93 -7.66
C HIS A 237 6.03 0.06 -6.50
N LEU A 238 6.49 -0.39 -5.33
CA LEU A 238 6.52 0.39 -4.10
C LEU A 238 7.32 1.70 -4.24
N VAL A 239 8.58 1.62 -4.68
CA VAL A 239 9.44 2.80 -4.82
C VAL A 239 8.93 3.72 -5.93
N THR A 240 8.36 3.17 -7.00
CA THR A 240 7.79 3.97 -8.09
C THR A 240 6.52 4.70 -7.63
N ALA A 241 5.58 4.01 -6.98
CA ALA A 241 4.37 4.62 -6.42
C ALA A 241 4.71 5.74 -5.43
N TYR A 242 5.70 5.51 -4.56
CA TYR A 242 6.17 6.50 -3.59
C TYR A 242 6.72 7.77 -4.27
N LEU A 243 7.61 7.59 -5.26
CA LEU A 243 8.23 8.71 -5.98
C LEU A 243 7.22 9.45 -6.88
N MET A 244 6.25 8.76 -7.50
CA MET A 244 5.19 9.36 -8.30
C MET A 244 4.03 9.96 -7.47
N GLY A 245 4.03 9.75 -6.15
CA GLY A 245 3.10 10.39 -5.21
C GLY A 245 1.74 9.73 -5.13
N CYS A 246 1.69 8.42 -5.37
CA CYS A 246 0.51 7.57 -5.25
C CYS A 246 0.47 6.95 -3.83
N PRO A 247 -0.53 7.26 -2.99
CA PRO A 247 -0.64 6.67 -1.64
C PRO A 247 -0.73 5.14 -1.71
N ILE A 248 0.05 4.46 -0.87
CA ILE A 248 0.19 3.00 -0.89
C ILE A 248 -0.51 2.41 0.33
N ARG A 249 -1.52 1.57 0.11
CA ARG A 249 -2.28 0.87 1.14
C ARG A 249 -1.39 -0.16 1.84
N GLY A 250 -0.63 -0.93 1.06
CA GLY A 250 0.36 -1.88 1.56
C GLY A 250 0.91 -2.79 0.46
N VAL A 251 1.88 -3.62 0.83
CA VAL A 251 2.44 -4.69 -0.01
C VAL A 251 2.03 -6.03 0.59
N ILE A 252 1.43 -6.90 -0.21
CA ILE A 252 1.05 -8.25 0.19
C ILE A 252 2.04 -9.23 -0.46
N LEU A 253 2.80 -9.96 0.37
CA LEU A 253 3.83 -10.92 -0.05
C LEU A 253 3.42 -12.39 0.16
N ASP A 254 2.25 -12.61 0.74
CA ASP A 254 1.70 -13.93 1.06
C ASP A 254 0.57 -14.24 0.06
N PRO A 255 0.67 -15.30 -0.76
CA PRO A 255 -0.35 -15.62 -1.77
C PRO A 255 -1.73 -16.00 -1.18
N ILE A 256 -1.80 -16.47 0.07
CA ILE A 256 -3.07 -16.77 0.75
C ILE A 256 -3.75 -15.43 1.11
N VAL A 257 -2.99 -14.46 1.62
CA VAL A 257 -3.49 -13.11 1.90
C VAL A 257 -3.84 -12.37 0.60
N ALA A 258 -3.07 -12.57 -0.48
CA ALA A 258 -3.38 -12.02 -1.81
C ALA A 258 -4.74 -12.54 -2.32
N MET A 259 -4.94 -13.86 -2.27
CA MET A 259 -6.20 -14.51 -2.63
C MET A 259 -7.38 -14.04 -1.76
N GLN A 260 -7.20 -13.92 -0.44
CA GLN A 260 -8.21 -13.39 0.48
C GLN A 260 -8.58 -11.93 0.20
N MET A 261 -7.63 -11.14 -0.31
CA MET A 261 -7.82 -9.75 -0.73
C MET A 261 -8.30 -9.61 -2.19
N GLY A 262 -8.62 -10.72 -2.87
CA GLY A 262 -9.08 -10.72 -4.26
C GLY A 262 -8.00 -10.42 -5.31
N ILE A 263 -6.72 -10.42 -4.93
CA ILE A 263 -5.60 -10.18 -5.84
C ILE A 263 -5.29 -11.46 -6.62
N GLN A 264 -5.32 -11.38 -7.95
CA GLN A 264 -4.91 -12.46 -8.84
C GLN A 264 -3.37 -12.49 -8.96
N GLY A 265 -2.69 -13.22 -8.07
CA GLY A 265 -1.23 -13.35 -8.13
C GLY A 265 -0.60 -14.02 -6.91
N GLN A 266 0.74 -14.06 -6.90
CA GLN A 266 1.55 -14.50 -5.75
C GLN A 266 1.72 -13.39 -4.69
N ALA A 267 1.65 -12.14 -5.12
CA ALA A 267 1.87 -10.95 -4.32
C ALA A 267 1.11 -9.76 -4.97
N GLY A 268 1.15 -8.60 -4.32
CA GLY A 268 0.74 -7.35 -4.97
C GLY A 268 0.86 -6.11 -4.07
N THR A 269 1.30 -5.00 -4.68
CA THR A 269 1.36 -3.67 -4.07
C THR A 269 0.06 -2.91 -4.36
N GLN A 270 -0.77 -2.69 -3.33
CA GLN A 270 -2.00 -1.88 -3.47
C GLN A 270 -1.70 -0.39 -3.33
N PHE A 271 -1.98 0.40 -4.37
CA PHE A 271 -1.80 1.86 -4.39
C PHE A 271 -3.02 2.59 -4.98
N TRP A 272 -3.08 3.90 -4.79
CA TRP A 272 -4.19 4.76 -5.25
C TRP A 272 -3.70 5.98 -6.02
N ASP A 273 -4.51 6.45 -6.97
CA ASP A 273 -4.50 7.85 -7.38
C ASP A 273 -5.95 8.33 -7.58
N GLU A 274 -6.36 9.31 -6.78
CA GLU A 274 -7.72 9.85 -6.79
C GLU A 274 -8.10 10.48 -8.14
N LYS A 275 -7.14 11.08 -8.86
CA LYS A 275 -7.41 11.58 -10.21
C LYS A 275 -7.67 10.44 -11.17
N LEU A 276 -6.90 9.35 -11.10
CA LEU A 276 -7.08 8.20 -11.98
C LEU A 276 -8.45 7.55 -11.75
N ALA A 277 -8.82 7.34 -10.49
CA ALA A 277 -10.10 6.73 -10.12
C ALA A 277 -11.30 7.54 -10.63
N ASN A 278 -11.26 8.86 -10.47
CA ASN A 278 -12.32 9.75 -10.97
C ASN A 278 -12.36 9.74 -12.51
N ASN A 279 -11.20 9.87 -13.18
CA ASN A 279 -11.13 9.88 -14.64
C ASN A 279 -11.58 8.55 -15.25
N LEU A 280 -11.21 7.41 -14.67
CA LEU A 280 -11.62 6.09 -15.11
C LEU A 280 -13.12 5.84 -14.89
N ALA A 281 -13.71 6.40 -13.83
CA ALA A 281 -15.16 6.41 -13.63
C ALA A 281 -15.91 7.29 -14.67
N GLU A 282 -15.24 8.28 -15.26
CA GLU A 282 -15.72 9.04 -16.43
C GLU A 282 -15.34 8.40 -17.78
N GLY A 283 -14.62 7.27 -17.81
CA GLY A 283 -14.09 6.63 -19.02
C GLY A 283 -12.92 7.39 -19.69
N ARG A 284 -12.36 8.42 -19.06
CA ARG A 284 -11.47 9.43 -19.66
C ARG A 284 -9.99 9.25 -19.29
N LEU A 285 -9.13 9.85 -20.11
CA LEU A 285 -7.69 9.95 -19.90
C LEU A 285 -7.21 11.39 -19.63
N ASP A 286 -6.83 11.67 -18.38
CA ASP A 286 -5.70 12.58 -18.14
C ASP A 286 -4.42 11.79 -18.43
N GLY A 287 -3.81 12.06 -19.59
CA GLY A 287 -2.59 11.38 -20.01
C GLY A 287 -1.47 11.42 -18.95
N THR A 288 -1.33 12.53 -18.22
CA THR A 288 -0.30 12.66 -17.17
C THR A 288 -0.57 11.81 -15.93
N THR A 289 -1.82 11.44 -15.69
CA THR A 289 -2.20 10.56 -14.57
C THR A 289 -2.21 9.10 -14.99
N PHE A 290 -2.60 8.81 -16.23
CA PHE A 290 -2.47 7.48 -16.83
C PHE A 290 -1.01 7.06 -16.99
N ASP A 291 -0.12 7.95 -17.44
CA ASP A 291 1.33 7.74 -17.49
C ASP A 291 1.90 7.30 -16.13
N ARG A 292 1.55 8.04 -15.07
CA ARG A 292 2.01 7.74 -13.70
C ARG A 292 1.49 6.38 -13.24
N TYR A 293 0.26 6.03 -13.59
CA TYR A 293 -0.29 4.70 -13.30
C TYR A 293 0.44 3.59 -14.06
N CYS A 294 0.61 3.72 -15.38
CA CYS A 294 1.32 2.75 -16.20
C CYS A 294 2.78 2.59 -15.76
N MET A 295 3.47 3.66 -15.37
CA MET A 295 4.80 3.59 -14.77
C MET A 295 4.81 2.71 -13.51
N VAL A 296 3.92 2.95 -12.55
CA VAL A 296 3.86 2.14 -11.32
C VAL A 296 3.53 0.68 -11.64
N LEU A 297 2.64 0.44 -12.60
CA LEU A 297 2.22 -0.90 -13.00
C LEU A 297 3.35 -1.68 -13.69
N PHE A 298 4.11 -1.05 -14.60
CA PHE A 298 5.26 -1.68 -15.26
C PHE A 298 6.55 -1.66 -14.41
N ALA A 299 6.51 -1.16 -13.17
CA ALA A 299 7.69 -1.03 -12.32
C ALA A 299 8.23 -2.36 -11.77
N GLY A 300 7.38 -3.37 -11.58
CA GLY A 300 7.81 -4.72 -11.17
C GLY A 300 8.70 -5.37 -12.23
N ILE A 301 8.21 -5.45 -13.47
CA ILE A 301 8.97 -5.87 -14.68
C ILE A 301 10.29 -5.09 -14.81
N ALA A 302 10.25 -3.76 -14.66
CA ALA A 302 11.44 -2.93 -14.74
C ALA A 302 12.45 -3.18 -13.60
N ALA A 303 11.99 -3.45 -12.38
CA ALA A 303 12.83 -3.80 -11.24
C ALA A 303 13.51 -5.15 -11.41
N GLU A 304 12.78 -6.16 -11.91
CA GLU A 304 13.34 -7.47 -12.23
C GLU A 304 14.48 -7.36 -13.24
N ALA A 305 14.23 -6.71 -14.38
CA ALA A 305 15.23 -6.53 -15.42
C ALA A 305 16.48 -5.76 -14.94
N LEU A 306 16.31 -4.75 -14.05
CA LEU A 306 17.41 -3.98 -13.46
C LEU A 306 18.28 -4.76 -12.45
N VAL A 307 17.78 -5.89 -11.94
CA VAL A 307 18.48 -6.73 -10.95
C VAL A 307 19.00 -8.03 -11.57
N TYR A 308 18.21 -8.69 -12.41
CA TYR A 308 18.50 -10.02 -12.96
C TYR A 308 18.88 -10.01 -14.46
N GLY A 309 18.69 -8.88 -15.17
CA GLY A 309 18.89 -8.79 -16.62
C GLY A 309 17.70 -9.30 -17.45
N GLU A 310 16.68 -9.86 -16.81
CA GLU A 310 15.42 -10.28 -17.44
C GLU A 310 14.24 -10.24 -16.48
N ALA A 311 13.05 -9.99 -17.03
CA ALA A 311 11.76 -10.18 -16.38
C ALA A 311 11.26 -11.63 -16.55
N GLU A 312 10.41 -12.06 -15.63
CA GLU A 312 9.66 -13.33 -15.70
C GLU A 312 8.23 -13.16 -15.16
N GLY A 313 8.08 -12.38 -14.07
CA GLY A 313 6.79 -12.00 -13.52
C GLY A 313 6.21 -10.75 -14.20
N GLY A 314 4.94 -10.43 -13.90
CA GLY A 314 4.25 -9.25 -14.43
C GLY A 314 3.07 -9.54 -15.38
N GLU A 315 2.67 -10.81 -15.55
CA GLU A 315 1.50 -11.15 -16.38
C GLU A 315 0.17 -10.62 -15.81
N ASN A 316 0.03 -10.52 -14.49
CA ASN A 316 -1.12 -9.85 -13.87
C ASN A 316 -1.14 -8.35 -14.22
N ASP A 317 0.02 -7.68 -14.19
CA ASP A 317 0.16 -6.26 -14.51
C ASP A 317 -0.12 -5.97 -16.00
N GLU A 318 0.34 -6.83 -16.92
CA GLU A 318 -0.06 -6.78 -18.34
C GLU A 318 -1.58 -6.95 -18.51
N ASN A 319 -2.21 -7.85 -17.75
CA ASN A 319 -3.65 -8.09 -17.85
C ASN A 319 -4.48 -6.95 -17.24
N LEU A 320 -4.04 -6.37 -16.13
CA LEU A 320 -4.65 -5.18 -15.52
C LEU A 320 -4.50 -3.95 -16.42
N PHE A 321 -3.31 -3.76 -17.00
CA PHE A 321 -3.04 -2.72 -18.00
C PHE A 321 -3.99 -2.87 -19.21
N ARG A 322 -4.06 -4.08 -19.79
CA ARG A 322 -4.95 -4.39 -20.93
C ARG A 322 -6.41 -4.19 -20.58
N GLY A 323 -6.85 -4.60 -19.38
CA GLY A 323 -8.21 -4.41 -18.90
C GLY A 323 -8.59 -2.93 -18.84
N ILE A 324 -7.73 -2.10 -18.23
CA ILE A 324 -7.94 -0.65 -18.16
C ILE A 324 -7.92 -0.01 -19.55
N CYS A 325 -7.01 -0.42 -20.44
CA CYS A 325 -6.94 0.11 -21.81
C CYS A 325 -8.20 -0.14 -22.65
N LEU A 326 -8.99 -1.15 -22.30
CA LEU A 326 -10.27 -1.52 -22.94
C LEU A 326 -11.49 -0.87 -22.28
N LEU A 327 -11.35 -0.26 -21.10
CA LEU A 327 -12.42 0.43 -20.36
C LEU A 327 -12.50 1.94 -20.64
N LEU A 328 -11.56 2.46 -21.44
CA LEU A 328 -11.46 3.87 -21.77
C LEU A 328 -12.24 4.20 -23.05
N ASP A 329 -12.70 5.44 -23.17
CA ASP A 329 -13.44 5.94 -24.33
C ASP A 329 -12.68 7.11 -25.00
N PRO A 330 -12.13 6.92 -26.22
CA PRO A 330 -12.04 5.67 -26.97
C PRO A 330 -10.98 4.70 -26.38
N PRO A 331 -11.11 3.38 -26.60
CA PRO A 331 -10.14 2.39 -26.14
C PRO A 331 -8.85 2.46 -26.96
N LEU A 332 -7.71 2.21 -26.33
CA LEU A 332 -6.40 2.30 -27.00
C LEU A 332 -6.22 1.17 -28.03
N SER A 333 -5.63 1.48 -29.18
CA SER A 333 -5.24 0.46 -30.15
C SER A 333 -4.10 -0.43 -29.62
N THR A 334 -3.92 -1.61 -30.21
CA THR A 334 -2.82 -2.52 -29.87
C THR A 334 -1.44 -1.89 -30.05
N ALA A 335 -1.27 -1.00 -31.03
CA ALA A 335 -0.03 -0.27 -31.27
C ALA A 335 0.25 0.77 -30.16
N GLU A 336 -0.79 1.47 -29.69
CA GLU A 336 -0.69 2.46 -28.61
C GLU A 336 -0.46 1.79 -27.26
N MET A 337 -1.22 0.74 -26.93
CA MET A 337 -0.98 -0.10 -25.74
C MET A 337 0.45 -0.62 -25.71
N SER A 338 0.93 -1.18 -26.83
CA SER A 338 2.30 -1.71 -26.95
C SER A 338 3.38 -0.63 -26.82
N ASN A 339 3.12 0.59 -27.30
CA ASN A 339 4.02 1.73 -27.11
C ASN A 339 4.02 2.22 -25.66
N GLN A 340 2.85 2.37 -25.03
CA GLN A 340 2.71 2.83 -23.66
C GLN A 340 3.35 1.85 -22.67
N ALA A 341 3.23 0.54 -22.90
CA ALA A 341 3.95 -0.48 -22.13
C ALA A 341 5.48 -0.28 -22.22
N ARG A 342 6.05 -0.23 -23.43
CA ARG A 342 7.51 -0.01 -23.61
C ARG A 342 7.99 1.33 -23.03
N TRP A 343 7.21 2.40 -23.17
CA TRP A 343 7.54 3.70 -22.57
C TRP A 343 7.53 3.63 -21.05
N SER A 344 6.53 2.98 -20.46
CA SER A 344 6.38 2.83 -19.00
C SER A 344 7.48 1.96 -18.39
N VAL A 345 7.82 0.83 -19.02
CA VAL A 345 8.96 -0.01 -18.61
C VAL A 345 10.26 0.79 -18.66
N LEU A 346 10.52 1.53 -19.73
CA LEU A 346 11.72 2.37 -19.86
C LEU A 346 11.79 3.45 -18.77
N GLN A 347 10.68 4.13 -18.49
CA GLN A 347 10.61 5.18 -17.47
C GLN A 347 10.82 4.64 -16.06
N SER A 348 10.14 3.55 -15.70
CA SER A 348 10.33 2.93 -14.38
C SER A 348 11.71 2.31 -14.24
N TYR A 349 12.28 1.75 -15.31
CA TYR A 349 13.67 1.28 -15.32
C TYR A 349 14.66 2.42 -15.04
N ASN A 350 14.51 3.57 -15.72
CA ASN A 350 15.35 4.74 -15.50
C ASN A 350 15.18 5.31 -14.07
N LEU A 351 13.95 5.43 -13.58
CA LEU A 351 13.65 5.88 -12.23
C LEU A 351 14.31 4.96 -11.18
N LEU A 352 14.10 3.65 -11.27
CA LEU A 352 14.68 2.66 -10.36
C LEU A 352 16.22 2.60 -10.49
N LYS A 353 16.78 2.82 -11.68
CA LYS A 353 18.23 2.92 -11.94
C LYS A 353 18.85 4.13 -11.24
N TRP A 354 18.21 5.29 -11.24
CA TRP A 354 18.65 6.47 -10.49
C TRP A 354 18.44 6.32 -8.96
N HIS A 355 17.34 5.68 -8.56
CA HIS A 355 16.96 5.46 -7.15
C HIS A 355 17.34 4.05 -6.61
N ARG A 356 18.35 3.40 -7.22
CA ARG A 356 18.78 2.01 -6.91
C ARG A 356 19.14 1.76 -5.43
N ALA A 357 19.52 2.81 -4.70
CA ALA A 357 19.74 2.74 -3.25
C ALA A 357 18.43 2.50 -2.48
N ALA A 358 17.38 3.27 -2.78
CA ALA A 358 16.06 3.14 -2.17
C ALA A 358 15.36 1.83 -2.59
N HIS A 359 15.53 1.39 -3.84
CA HIS A 359 15.04 0.07 -4.28
C HIS A 359 15.69 -1.07 -3.47
N ARG A 360 17.02 -1.04 -3.27
CA ARG A 360 17.72 -2.01 -2.41
C ARG A 360 17.31 -1.92 -0.94
N ALA A 361 16.97 -0.73 -0.45
CA ALA A 361 16.47 -0.52 0.92
C ALA A 361 15.07 -1.13 1.11
N ALA A 362 14.17 -0.87 0.17
CA ALA A 362 12.83 -1.46 0.11
C ALA A 362 12.87 -2.99 0.07
N ILE A 363 13.71 -3.58 -0.80
CA ILE A 363 13.91 -5.04 -0.87
C ILE A 363 14.30 -5.61 0.50
N LYS A 364 15.29 -5.01 1.18
CA LYS A 364 15.74 -5.48 2.50
C LYS A 364 14.66 -5.37 3.58
N ALA A 365 13.90 -4.28 3.59
CA ALA A 365 12.83 -4.08 4.55
C ALA A 365 11.71 -5.12 4.33
N LEU A 366 11.29 -5.34 3.09
CA LEU A 366 10.33 -6.40 2.71
C LEU A 366 10.87 -7.81 3.01
N GLU A 367 12.15 -8.09 2.74
CA GLU A 367 12.83 -9.36 3.03
C GLU A 367 12.84 -9.67 4.54
N SER A 368 13.01 -8.64 5.38
CA SER A 368 12.92 -8.74 6.85
C SER A 368 11.50 -8.83 7.41
N GLY A 369 10.46 -8.73 6.58
CA GLY A 369 9.06 -8.66 7.04
C GLY A 369 8.72 -7.35 7.77
N GLY A 370 9.45 -6.26 7.48
CA GLY A 370 9.22 -4.95 8.06
C GLY A 370 7.84 -4.40 7.70
N SER A 371 7.24 -3.63 8.61
CA SER A 371 5.95 -2.98 8.38
C SER A 371 6.06 -1.79 7.42
N MET A 372 4.92 -1.28 6.95
CA MET A 372 4.83 -0.22 5.95
C MET A 372 5.59 1.05 6.39
N SER A 373 5.48 1.41 7.67
CA SER A 373 6.21 2.51 8.31
C SER A 373 7.72 2.33 8.19
N VAL A 374 8.24 1.14 8.49
CA VAL A 374 9.67 0.78 8.41
C VAL A 374 10.17 0.81 6.97
N ILE A 375 9.40 0.28 6.01
CA ILE A 375 9.83 0.23 4.60
C ILE A 375 9.87 1.65 4.01
N ILE A 376 8.83 2.46 4.22
CA ILE A 376 8.75 3.85 3.72
C ILE A 376 9.80 4.74 4.39
N ARG A 377 10.10 4.52 5.68
CA ARG A 377 11.22 5.17 6.37
C ARG A 377 12.58 4.79 5.78
N SER A 378 12.80 3.51 5.46
CA SER A 378 14.04 3.04 4.83
C SER A 378 14.26 3.65 3.43
N ILE A 379 13.17 3.86 2.68
CA ILE A 379 13.18 4.61 1.42
C ILE A 379 13.57 6.09 1.66
N GLU A 380 12.92 6.79 2.59
CA GLU A 380 13.21 8.20 2.89
C GLU A 380 14.64 8.42 3.40
N GLU A 381 15.13 7.61 4.35
CA GLU A 381 16.50 7.70 4.87
C GLU A 381 17.55 7.54 3.74
N THR A 382 17.35 6.58 2.82
CA THR A 382 18.27 6.38 1.69
C THR A 382 18.12 7.38 0.55
N LEU A 383 16.99 8.08 0.44
CA LEU A 383 16.81 9.24 -0.45
C LEU A 383 17.40 10.52 0.16
N TYR A 384 17.46 10.63 1.48
CA TYR A 384 18.07 11.78 2.18
C TYR A 384 19.60 11.73 2.15
N CYS A 385 20.20 10.56 2.37
CA CYS A 385 21.67 10.34 2.35
C CYS A 385 22.33 10.44 0.96
N LYS A 386 21.63 10.98 -0.05
CA LYS A 386 22.09 11.10 -1.44
C LYS A 386 22.05 12.56 -1.96
N LYS A 387 22.18 13.52 -1.04
CA LYS A 387 22.42 14.95 -1.32
C LYS A 387 23.88 15.22 -1.66
#